data_AF-A0A527ZBU4-F1
#
_entry.id   AF-A0A527ZBU4-F1
#
_cell.length_a   1.000
_cell.length_b   1.000
_cell.length_c   1.000
_cell.angle_alpha   90.00
_cell.angle_beta   90.00
_cell.angle_gamma   90.00
#
_symmetry.space_group_name_H-M   'P 1'
#
loop_
_entity.id
_entity.type
_entity.pdbx_description
1 polymer ?
#
loop_
_entity_poly.entity_id
_entity_poly.type
_entity_poly.pdbx_seq_one_letter_code
_entity_poly.pdbx_strand_id
1 'polypeptide(L)' 'LEEWMAAGRFNLAVLYRTADSVGRMTVLAREDLCLVVPSGEPPFEDAISLADLHAFPLAVPMRNNNVRRSVADVVAQHG' A
#
# COMPACT_ATOMS: atom_id res chain seq x y z
N LEU A 1 -14.76 8.59 -6.93
CA LEU A 1 -13.78 9.68 -7.19
C LEU A 1 -14.02 10.31 -8.55
N GLU A 2 -14.06 9.53 -9.63
CA GLU A 2 -14.28 10.03 -11.00
C GLU A 2 -15.53 10.91 -11.12
N GLU A 3 -16.65 10.48 -10.55
CA GLU A 3 -17.89 11.27 -10.51
C GLU A 3 -17.69 12.64 -9.83
N TRP A 4 -16.92 12.68 -8.73
CA TRP A 4 -16.67 13.93 -8.00
C TRP A 4 -15.67 14.85 -8.73
N MET A 5 -14.70 14.27 -9.44
CA MET A 5 -13.82 15.01 -10.34
C MET A 5 -14.62 15.59 -11.52
N ALA A 6 -15.50 14.79 -12.15
CA ALA A 6 -16.32 15.20 -13.28
C ALA A 6 -17.37 16.27 -12.89
N ALA A 7 -17.92 16.17 -11.68
CA ALA A 7 -18.82 17.18 -11.12
C ALA A 7 -18.10 18.46 -10.65
N GLY A 8 -16.77 18.57 -10.83
CA GLY A 8 -15.98 19.74 -10.44
C GLY A 8 -15.87 19.94 -8.92
N ARG A 9 -16.22 18.92 -8.12
CA ARG A 9 -16.11 18.98 -6.65
C ARG A 9 -14.66 18.87 -6.17
N PHE A 10 -13.79 18.28 -6.99
CA PHE A 10 -12.35 18.25 -6.80
C PHE A 10 -11.65 18.69 -8.07
N ASN A 11 -10.66 19.56 -7.93
CA ASN A 11 -9.79 19.96 -9.04
C ASN A 11 -8.55 19.06 -9.16
N LEU A 12 -8.16 18.40 -8.06
CA LEU A 12 -7.01 17.51 -7.98
C LEU A 12 -7.27 16.42 -6.94
N ALA A 13 -6.82 15.20 -7.24
CA ALA A 13 -6.80 14.09 -6.30
C ALA A 13 -5.44 13.38 -6.39
N VAL A 14 -4.83 13.13 -5.22
CA VAL A 14 -3.58 12.37 -5.11
C VAL A 14 -3.90 11.05 -4.43
N LEU A 15 -3.56 9.95 -5.10
CA LEU A 15 -3.93 8.60 -4.68
C LEU A 15 -2.75 7.66 -4.93
N TYR A 16 -2.67 6.59 -4.15
CA TYR A 16 -1.87 5.43 -4.54
C TYR A 16 -2.51 4.69 -5.72
N ARG A 17 -1.66 4.28 -6.66
CA ARG A 17 -2.05 3.45 -7.80
C ARG A 17 -2.31 2.01 -7.32
N THR A 18 -3.46 1.43 -7.69
CA THR A 18 -3.80 0.02 -7.46
C THR A 18 -3.87 -0.73 -8.80
N ALA A 19 -3.86 -2.08 -8.79
CA ALA A 19 -3.94 -2.88 -10.03
C ALA A 19 -5.17 -2.51 -10.88
N ASP A 20 -6.30 -2.20 -10.24
CA ASP A 20 -7.55 -1.81 -10.90
C ASP A 20 -7.65 -0.33 -11.33
N SER A 21 -6.59 0.46 -11.15
CA SER A 21 -6.63 1.88 -11.55
C SER A 21 -6.43 2.03 -13.07
N VAL A 22 -7.54 1.90 -13.80
CA VAL A 22 -7.59 2.00 -15.26
C VAL A 22 -7.62 3.48 -15.68
N GLY A 23 -6.47 4.05 -16.07
CA GLY A 23 -6.43 5.41 -16.65
C GLY A 23 -5.04 6.06 -16.78
N ARG A 24 -4.95 7.17 -17.54
CA ARG A 24 -3.75 8.04 -17.64
C ARG A 24 -3.58 8.88 -16.35
N MET A 25 -3.28 8.23 -15.23
CA MET A 25 -2.83 8.95 -14.02
C MET A 25 -1.32 9.21 -14.09
N THR A 26 -0.91 10.44 -13.85
CA THR A 26 0.50 10.82 -13.75
C THR A 26 1.11 10.25 -12.47
N VAL A 27 2.22 9.52 -12.59
CA VAL A 27 2.99 9.05 -11.44
C VAL A 27 3.74 10.24 -10.86
N LEU A 28 3.45 10.61 -9.61
CA LEU A 28 4.12 11.71 -8.91
C LEU A 28 5.39 11.24 -8.19
N ALA A 29 5.33 10.08 -7.56
CA ALA A 29 6.44 9.48 -6.81
C ALA A 29 6.29 7.95 -6.75
N ARG A 30 7.38 7.28 -6.40
CA ARG A 30 7.41 5.89 -5.95
C ARG A 30 7.86 5.89 -4.50
N GLU A 31 7.19 5.10 -3.67
CA GLU A 31 7.47 4.99 -2.24
C GLU A 31 7.74 3.53 -1.92
N ASP A 32 8.77 3.30 -1.11
CA ASP A 32 9.08 1.98 -0.57
C ASP A 32 8.30 1.80 0.74
N LEU A 33 7.76 0.60 0.95
CA LEU A 33 7.15 0.22 2.22
C LEU A 33 8.20 -0.41 3.12
N CYS A 34 8.26 0.05 4.37
CA CYS A 34 9.15 -0.50 5.38
C CYS A 34 8.35 -1.19 6.48
N LEU A 35 8.88 -2.30 6.98
CA LEU A 35 8.39 -2.89 8.22
C LEU A 35 8.94 -2.12 9.40
N VAL A 36 8.07 -1.85 10.37
CA VAL A 36 8.43 -1.16 11.60
C VAL A 36 8.20 -2.13 12.75
N VAL A 37 9.24 -2.33 13.55
CA VAL A 37 9.24 -3.24 14.70
C VAL A 37 9.47 -2.46 16.00
N PRO A 38 9.00 -2.97 17.15
CA PRO A 38 9.33 -2.38 18.45
C PRO A 38 10.84 -2.32 18.68
N SER A 39 11.29 -1.31 19.42
CA SER A 39 12.69 -1.22 19.85
C SER A 39 13.04 -2.37 20.80
N GLY A 40 14.18 -3.03 20.60
CA GLY A 40 14.69 -4.08 21.50
C GLY A 40 14.41 -5.51 21.02
N GLU A 41 13.74 -5.68 19.88
CA GLU A 41 13.67 -6.96 19.18
C GLU A 41 15.05 -7.37 18.61
N PRO A 42 15.29 -8.68 18.36
CA PRO A 42 16.49 -9.14 17.67
C PRO A 42 16.70 -8.41 16.34
N PRO A 43 17.95 -8.27 15.87
CA PRO A 43 18.21 -7.65 14.58
C PRO A 43 17.49 -8.44 13.48
N PHE A 44 16.62 -7.74 12.76
CA PHE A 44 16.03 -8.25 11.53
C PHE A 44 16.99 -8.00 10.37
N GLU A 45 16.80 -8.76 9.29
CA GLU A 45 17.46 -8.43 8.02
C GLU A 45 16.98 -7.08 7.51
N ASP A 46 17.86 -6.34 6.82
CA ASP A 46 17.57 -5.01 6.27
C ASP A 46 16.45 -5.05 5.21
N ALA A 47 16.21 -6.22 4.61
CA ALA A 47 15.15 -6.47 3.65
C ALA A 47 14.59 -7.87 3.85
N ILE A 48 13.30 -8.05 3.57
CA ILE A 48 12.65 -9.37 3.54
C ILE A 48 12.03 -9.62 2.18
N SER A 49 11.90 -10.90 1.80
CA SER A 49 11.08 -11.26 0.66
C SER A 49 9.62 -10.95 0.96
N LEU A 50 8.92 -10.49 -0.07
CA LEU A 50 7.50 -10.24 0.01
C LEU A 50 6.69 -11.51 0.30
N ALA A 51 7.20 -12.67 -0.13
CA ALA A 51 6.61 -13.98 0.15
C ALA A 51 6.70 -14.35 1.64
N ASP A 52 7.72 -13.86 2.35
CA ASP A 52 7.93 -14.16 3.78
C ASP A 52 7.15 -13.21 4.69
N LEU A 53 6.46 -12.22 4.12
CA LEU A 53 5.70 -11.22 4.86
C LEU A 53 4.62 -11.85 5.77
N HIS A 54 4.07 -13.00 5.37
CA HIS A 54 3.08 -13.75 6.15
C HIS A 54 3.64 -14.30 7.49
N ALA A 55 4.97 -14.45 7.59
CA ALA A 55 5.62 -14.93 8.81
C ALA A 55 5.68 -13.87 9.93
N PHE A 56 5.32 -12.61 9.61
CA PHE A 56 5.35 -11.50 10.56
C PHE A 56 3.94 -11.14 11.05
N PRO A 57 3.75 -10.87 12.36
CA PRO A 57 2.46 -10.43 12.89
C PRO A 57 2.19 -8.97 12.50
N LEU A 58 1.66 -8.74 11.29
CA LEU A 58 1.44 -7.40 10.75
C LEU A 58 0.26 -6.69 11.42
N ALA A 59 0.52 -5.51 11.98
CA ALA A 59 -0.50 -4.55 12.36
C ALA A 59 -0.83 -3.65 11.15
N VAL A 60 -1.90 -3.96 10.42
CA VAL A 60 -2.33 -3.15 9.25
C VAL A 60 -3.47 -2.21 9.66
N PRO A 61 -3.45 -0.91 9.28
CA PRO A 61 -4.54 0.01 9.59
C PRO A 61 -5.90 -0.51 9.09
N MET A 62 -6.89 -0.57 9.98
CA MET A 62 -8.21 -1.16 9.68
C MET A 62 -9.03 -0.40 8.62
N ARG A 63 -8.77 0.90 8.41
CA ARG A 63 -9.49 1.68 7.41
C ARG A 63 -9.10 1.21 6.01
N ASN A 64 -10.08 1.05 5.12
CA ASN A 64 -9.84 0.83 3.70
C ASN A 64 -9.01 1.99 3.12
N ASN A 65 -7.69 1.79 3.06
CA ASN A 65 -6.74 2.64 2.37
C ASN A 65 -6.03 1.78 1.33
N ASN A 66 -5.64 2.40 0.22
CA ASN A 66 -4.94 1.75 -0.89
C ASN A 66 -3.67 1.03 -0.42
N VAL A 67 -2.99 1.53 0.64
CA VAL A 67 -1.85 0.85 1.27
C VAL A 67 -2.23 -0.54 1.80
N ARG A 68 -3.37 -0.67 2.48
CA ARG A 68 -3.86 -1.97 2.96
C ARG A 68 -4.16 -2.90 1.79
N ARG A 69 -4.77 -2.39 0.72
CA ARG A 69 -5.07 -3.21 -0.47
C ARG A 69 -3.79 -3.67 -1.16
N SER A 70 -2.81 -2.78 -1.35
CA SER A 70 -1.50 -3.15 -1.91
C SER A 70 -0.76 -4.20 -1.09
N VAL A 71 -0.80 -4.11 0.25
CA VAL A 71 -0.20 -5.14 1.13
C VAL A 71 -1.02 -6.44 1.11
N ALA A 72 -2.34 -6.35 1.20
CA ALA A 72 -3.23 -7.52 1.24
C ALA A 72 -3.24 -8.30 -0.08
N ASP A 73 -3.27 -7.61 -1.23
CA ASP A 73 -3.24 -8.23 -2.56
C ASP A 73 -1.95 -9.04 -2.75
N VAL A 74 -0.85 -8.52 -2.20
CA VAL A 74 0.45 -9.16 -2.22
C VAL A 74 0.52 -10.37 -1.28
N VAL A 75 0.01 -10.25 -0.05
CA VAL A 75 -0.05 -11.37 0.92
C VAL A 75 -0.94 -12.47 0.35
N ALA A 76 -2.11 -12.13 -0.18
CA ALA A 76 -3.03 -13.10 -0.79
C ALA A 76 -2.46 -13.82 -2.02
N GLN A 77 -1.48 -13.23 -2.71
CA GLN A 77 -0.77 -13.88 -3.82
C GLN A 77 0.27 -14.91 -3.34
N HIS A 78 0.69 -14.86 -2.07
CA HIS A 78 1.79 -15.65 -1.53
C HIS A 78 1.43 -16.51 -0.31
N GLY A 79 0.20 -16.44 0.23
CA GLY A 79 -0.32 -17.32 1.30
C GLY A 79 -1.39 -16.67 2.16
#